data_AF-A0A672H0J7-F1
#
_entry.id   AF-A0A672H0J7-F1
#
_cell.length_a   1.000
_cell.length_b   1.000
_cell.length_c   1.000
_cell.angle_alpha   90.00
_cell.angle_beta   90.00
_cell.angle_gamma   90.00
#
_symmetry.space_group_name_H-M   'P 1'
#
loop_
_entity.id
_entity.type
_entity.pdbx_description
1 polymer ?
#
loop_
_entity_poly.entity_id
_entity_poly.type
_entity_poly.pdbx_seq_one_letter_code
_entity_poly.pdbx_strand_id
1 'polypeptide(L)'
;MSLTLSALQLTQQLLSSNPDFATLWNYRREILMHLETVKDEDEVQSIYGSELAFLESCLKVNPKSYGSWHHRGWVSARLPRPDWARELSLCDRCLSLDDRNFHCWDYRRMVVKMSGVPVDQELEFTDRLIGSNFSNYSSWHYRSTLLPLLHPESPEPPSPSTLFFFLSEYELVQNAFFTDPNDQSAWFYYRWLLGRAEREEMISCVYVSRDEERVAVAFSRPVNICDLPPGTINDVTNEHNLTVHWTEKHTHRDCALYTGRSESWCRDSATDQELFRSELSVEKTSVLQSELQSVNQLQELEPLNKWCLLTIILLMRALDPLGYEKETLAHFQTLKAVDSMRSAYYSDLCSKFMIENTILKMEYAEVRVFSISDKNLTTLCHLDQLLLVTHINLSSNQLQRLPPQFAMLQCLEVLEAANNAIENLEGVYHLPKLEEVVLKNNKISTLSDLQPLASCPKLKRLDLRGNPVTQTANIESELAELLPSVTDLLL
;
A
#
# COMPACT_ATOMS: atom_id res chain seq x y z
N MET A 1 30.44 -34.17 -20.83
CA MET A 1 29.10 -34.62 -21.26
C MET A 1 28.95 -34.24 -22.72
N SER A 2 28.53 -35.14 -23.62
CA SER A 2 28.50 -34.86 -25.07
C SER A 2 27.30 -33.99 -25.46
N LEU A 3 27.53 -32.81 -26.05
CA LEU A 3 26.49 -31.87 -26.50
C LEU A 3 25.91 -32.33 -27.84
N THR A 4 25.00 -33.31 -27.79
CA THR A 4 24.56 -34.07 -28.98
C THR A 4 23.05 -34.30 -28.98
N LEU A 5 22.47 -34.55 -30.16
CA LEU A 5 21.04 -34.89 -30.29
C LEU A 5 20.63 -36.13 -29.48
N SER A 6 21.53 -37.10 -29.29
CA SER A 6 21.29 -38.27 -28.44
C SER A 6 21.13 -37.90 -26.96
N ALA A 7 21.85 -36.87 -26.49
CA ALA A 7 21.70 -36.37 -25.12
C ALA A 7 20.33 -35.68 -24.91
N LEU A 8 19.75 -35.04 -25.94
CA LEU A 8 18.37 -34.55 -25.89
C LEU A 8 17.37 -35.72 -25.78
N GLN A 9 17.58 -36.82 -26.50
CA GLN A 9 16.68 -37.99 -26.40
C GLN A 9 16.72 -38.62 -25.00
N LEU A 10 17.90 -38.74 -24.39
CA LEU A 10 18.04 -39.29 -23.04
C LEU A 10 17.38 -38.40 -21.98
N THR A 11 17.64 -37.10 -22.03
CA THR A 11 17.01 -36.16 -21.07
C THR A 11 15.50 -36.07 -21.25
N GLN A 12 15.01 -36.23 -22.49
CA GLN A 12 13.57 -36.29 -22.79
C GLN A 12 12.89 -37.48 -22.09
N GLN A 13 13.49 -38.67 -22.08
CA GLN A 13 12.91 -39.84 -21.40
C GLN A 13 12.68 -39.59 -19.90
N LEU A 14 13.64 -38.93 -19.25
CA LEU A 14 13.57 -38.63 -17.81
C LEU A 14 12.56 -37.51 -17.52
N LEU A 15 12.61 -36.42 -18.29
CA LEU A 15 11.74 -35.27 -18.09
C LEU A 15 10.28 -35.54 -18.49
N SER A 16 10.03 -36.44 -19.44
CA SER A 16 8.67 -36.93 -19.74
C SER A 16 8.00 -37.60 -18.54
N SER A 17 8.78 -38.14 -17.60
CA SER A 17 8.25 -38.77 -16.39
C SER A 17 8.25 -37.82 -15.20
N ASN A 18 9.30 -37.00 -15.07
CA ASN A 18 9.43 -36.00 -14.03
C ASN A 18 9.96 -34.68 -14.61
N PRO A 19 9.08 -33.75 -14.99
CA PRO A 19 9.48 -32.48 -15.57
C PRO A 19 10.11 -31.50 -14.57
N ASP A 20 10.13 -31.81 -13.27
CA ASP A 20 10.66 -30.91 -12.24
C ASP A 20 12.15 -31.11 -11.95
N PHE A 21 12.83 -31.99 -12.71
CA PHE A 21 14.26 -32.17 -12.55
C PHE A 21 15.06 -31.06 -13.26
N ALA A 22 15.17 -29.92 -12.58
CA ALA A 22 15.69 -28.65 -13.10
C ALA A 22 17.07 -28.75 -13.78
N THR A 23 17.98 -29.57 -13.24
CA THR A 23 19.33 -29.75 -13.80
C THR A 23 19.29 -30.27 -15.24
N LEU A 24 18.31 -31.11 -15.60
CA LEU A 24 18.20 -31.58 -16.97
C LEU A 24 17.74 -30.48 -17.92
N TRP A 25 16.89 -29.55 -17.48
CA TRP A 25 16.55 -28.37 -18.30
C TRP A 25 17.78 -27.50 -18.56
N ASN A 26 18.66 -27.32 -17.57
CA ASN A 26 19.92 -26.60 -17.76
C ASN A 26 20.79 -27.30 -18.81
N TYR A 27 20.97 -28.61 -18.67
CA TYR A 27 21.77 -29.40 -19.60
C TYR A 27 21.18 -29.40 -21.02
N ARG A 28 19.84 -29.46 -21.15
CA ARG A 28 19.17 -29.30 -22.46
C ARG A 28 19.47 -27.94 -23.08
N ARG A 29 19.44 -26.85 -22.32
CA ARG A 29 19.80 -25.51 -22.83
C ARG A 29 21.24 -25.47 -23.33
N GLU A 30 22.20 -26.06 -22.62
CA GLU A 30 23.59 -26.15 -23.09
C GLU A 30 23.70 -26.86 -24.43
N ILE A 31 22.97 -27.97 -24.62
CA ILE A 31 22.94 -28.70 -25.88
C ILE A 31 22.31 -27.85 -26.99
N LEU A 32 21.16 -27.22 -26.72
CA LEU A 32 20.43 -26.40 -27.70
C LEU A 32 21.27 -25.19 -28.13
N MET A 33 21.92 -24.48 -27.19
CA MET A 33 22.83 -23.37 -27.51
C MET A 33 24.03 -23.82 -28.35
N HIS A 34 24.56 -25.02 -28.12
CA HIS A 34 25.61 -25.55 -29.00
C HIS A 34 25.08 -25.84 -30.41
N LEU A 35 23.87 -26.40 -30.51
CA LEU A 35 23.23 -26.67 -31.80
C LEU A 35 22.97 -25.38 -32.59
N GLU A 36 22.61 -24.27 -31.94
CA GLU A 36 22.49 -22.94 -32.56
C GLU A 36 23.76 -22.52 -33.31
N THR A 37 24.95 -22.91 -32.83
CA THR A 37 26.23 -22.50 -33.45
C THR A 37 26.66 -23.34 -34.64
N VAL A 38 26.09 -24.53 -34.80
CA VAL A 38 26.54 -25.53 -35.79
C VAL A 38 25.49 -25.89 -36.82
N LYS A 39 24.26 -25.38 -36.67
CA LYS A 39 23.10 -25.66 -37.50
C LYS A 39 22.63 -24.40 -38.21
N ASP A 40 22.02 -24.56 -39.38
CA ASP A 40 21.37 -23.45 -40.07
C ASP A 40 20.04 -23.07 -39.40
N GLU A 41 19.50 -21.92 -39.80
CA GLU A 41 18.30 -21.35 -39.18
C GLU A 41 17.06 -22.25 -39.34
N ASP A 42 16.92 -22.97 -40.45
CA ASP A 42 15.78 -23.86 -40.71
C ASP A 42 15.89 -25.15 -39.86
N GLU A 43 17.10 -25.68 -39.71
CA GLU A 43 17.39 -26.77 -38.79
C GLU A 43 17.11 -26.36 -37.33
N VAL A 44 17.56 -25.18 -36.90
CA VAL A 44 17.31 -24.64 -35.55
C VAL A 44 15.82 -24.46 -35.31
N GLN A 45 15.08 -23.91 -36.27
CA GLN A 45 13.62 -23.76 -36.21
C GLN A 45 12.93 -25.11 -35.99
N SER A 46 13.36 -26.15 -36.71
CA SER A 46 12.80 -27.51 -36.58
C SER A 46 13.09 -28.16 -35.22
N ILE A 47 14.32 -27.98 -34.72
CA ILE A 47 14.74 -28.48 -33.40
C ILE A 47 13.91 -27.83 -32.30
N TYR A 48 13.79 -26.51 -32.30
CA TYR A 48 12.99 -25.80 -31.30
C TYR A 48 11.49 -26.06 -31.44
N GLY A 49 10.97 -26.25 -32.66
CA GLY A 49 9.60 -26.69 -32.88
C GLY A 49 9.30 -28.05 -32.22
N SER A 50 10.25 -28.99 -32.32
CA SER A 50 10.18 -30.30 -31.65
C SER A 50 10.29 -30.16 -30.12
N GLU A 51 11.16 -29.27 -29.65
CA GLU A 51 11.31 -28.95 -28.22
C GLU A 51 10.03 -28.39 -27.61
N LEU A 52 9.33 -27.50 -28.31
CA LEU A 52 8.03 -26.96 -27.86
C LEU A 52 6.95 -28.04 -27.79
N ALA A 53 6.92 -29.00 -28.71
CA ALA A 53 5.97 -30.12 -28.68
C ALA A 53 6.27 -31.07 -27.49
N PHE A 54 7.55 -31.30 -27.20
CA PHE A 54 7.97 -32.05 -26.03
C PHE A 54 7.57 -31.32 -24.73
N LEU A 55 7.83 -30.02 -24.62
CA LEU A 55 7.44 -29.21 -23.47
C LEU A 55 5.93 -29.21 -23.24
N GLU A 56 5.12 -29.19 -24.29
CA GLU A 56 3.66 -29.32 -24.18
C GLU A 56 3.26 -30.67 -23.56
N SER A 57 4.02 -31.74 -23.84
CA SER A 57 3.81 -33.05 -23.21
C SER A 57 4.23 -33.03 -21.72
N CYS A 58 5.33 -32.37 -21.37
CA CYS A 58 5.75 -32.16 -19.98
C CYS A 58 4.71 -31.37 -19.17
N LEU A 59 4.11 -30.33 -19.76
CA LEU A 59 3.07 -29.53 -19.11
C LEU A 59 1.77 -30.33 -18.88
N LYS A 60 1.49 -31.36 -19.69
CA LYS A 60 0.39 -32.30 -19.41
C LYS A 60 0.68 -33.20 -18.20
N VAL A 61 1.95 -33.51 -17.95
CA VAL A 61 2.38 -34.30 -16.78
C VAL A 61 2.30 -33.46 -15.52
N ASN A 62 2.89 -32.26 -15.55
CA ASN A 62 2.76 -31.30 -14.46
C ASN A 62 2.55 -29.88 -15.02
N PRO A 63 1.30 -29.36 -15.02
CA PRO A 63 1.01 -28.02 -15.52
C PRO A 63 1.54 -26.90 -14.63
N LYS A 64 2.07 -27.23 -13.44
CA LYS A 64 2.66 -26.30 -12.46
C LYS A 64 4.19 -26.45 -12.37
N SER A 65 4.81 -27.10 -13.36
CA SER A 65 6.25 -27.27 -13.41
C SER A 65 6.95 -25.95 -13.77
N TYR A 66 7.63 -25.34 -12.79
CA TYR A 66 8.45 -24.14 -13.01
C TYR A 66 9.51 -24.35 -14.11
N GLY A 67 10.21 -25.49 -14.06
CA GLY A 67 11.25 -25.83 -15.03
C GLY A 67 10.72 -25.88 -16.46
N SER A 68 9.55 -26.50 -16.65
CA SER A 68 8.91 -26.59 -17.98
C SER A 68 8.50 -25.22 -18.51
N TRP A 69 7.80 -24.41 -17.72
CA TRP A 69 7.36 -23.08 -18.16
C TRP A 69 8.53 -22.14 -18.44
N HIS A 70 9.55 -22.14 -17.57
CA HIS A 70 10.74 -21.32 -17.75
C HIS A 70 11.53 -21.76 -19.00
N HIS A 71 11.72 -23.08 -19.20
CA HIS A 71 12.40 -23.59 -20.40
C HIS A 71 11.60 -23.27 -21.67
N ARG A 72 10.27 -23.35 -21.62
CA ARG A 72 9.41 -22.94 -22.75
C ARG A 72 9.58 -21.46 -23.09
N GLY A 73 9.57 -20.57 -22.10
CA GLY A 73 9.84 -19.13 -22.32
C GLY A 73 11.20 -18.88 -22.95
N TRP A 74 12.23 -19.60 -22.48
CA TRP A 74 13.57 -19.54 -23.04
C TRP A 74 13.62 -20.02 -24.50
N VAL A 75 12.94 -21.11 -24.84
CA VAL A 75 12.87 -21.62 -26.23
C VAL A 75 12.10 -20.63 -27.12
N SER A 76 10.93 -20.17 -26.69
CA SER A 76 10.09 -19.26 -27.47
C SER A 76 10.79 -17.94 -27.80
N ALA A 77 11.61 -17.41 -26.88
CA ALA A 77 12.37 -16.18 -27.09
C ALA A 77 13.57 -16.33 -28.05
N ARG A 78 13.98 -17.57 -28.39
CA ARG A 78 15.15 -17.86 -29.24
C ARG A 78 14.79 -18.50 -30.58
N LEU A 79 13.52 -18.85 -30.78
CA LEU A 79 13.03 -19.31 -32.06
C LEU A 79 13.30 -18.24 -33.14
N PRO A 80 13.92 -18.60 -34.28
CA PRO A 80 14.10 -17.66 -35.38
C PRO A 80 12.78 -17.08 -35.89
N ARG A 81 11.75 -17.93 -35.98
CA ARG A 81 10.40 -17.57 -36.44
C ARG A 81 9.37 -18.09 -35.44
N PRO A 82 9.10 -17.34 -34.35
CA PRO A 82 8.17 -17.76 -33.31
C PRO A 82 6.71 -17.66 -33.81
N ASP A 83 5.92 -18.70 -33.52
CA ASP A 83 4.47 -18.71 -33.76
C ASP A 83 3.74 -18.33 -32.48
N TRP A 84 3.55 -17.03 -32.28
CA TRP A 84 2.90 -16.50 -31.08
C TRP A 84 1.41 -16.86 -31.00
N ALA A 85 0.74 -17.06 -32.14
CA ALA A 85 -0.67 -17.46 -32.16
C ALA A 85 -0.84 -18.87 -31.57
N ARG A 86 0.07 -19.79 -31.90
CA ARG A 86 0.13 -21.12 -31.27
C ARG A 86 0.35 -21.02 -29.76
N GLU A 87 1.26 -20.17 -29.30
CA GLU A 87 1.56 -20.04 -27.87
C GLU A 87 0.40 -19.41 -27.08
N LEU A 88 -0.31 -18.43 -27.64
CA LEU A 88 -1.55 -17.89 -27.07
C LEU A 88 -2.64 -18.97 -27.03
N SER A 89 -2.80 -19.76 -28.10
CA SER A 89 -3.75 -20.88 -28.12
C SER A 89 -3.42 -21.96 -27.09
N LEU A 90 -2.13 -22.22 -26.82
CA LEU A 90 -1.72 -23.08 -25.72
C LEU A 90 -2.17 -22.50 -24.38
N CYS A 91 -1.94 -21.20 -24.15
CA CYS A 91 -2.37 -20.52 -22.93
C CYS A 91 -3.89 -20.64 -22.73
N ASP A 92 -4.67 -20.39 -23.79
CA ASP A 92 -6.14 -20.51 -23.74
C ASP A 92 -6.57 -21.92 -23.31
N ARG A 93 -5.94 -22.97 -23.86
CA ARG A 93 -6.23 -24.37 -23.49
C ARG A 93 -5.78 -24.72 -22.08
N CYS A 94 -4.66 -24.19 -21.62
CA CYS A 94 -4.19 -24.43 -20.26
C CYS A 94 -5.09 -23.74 -19.23
N LEU A 95 -5.51 -22.50 -19.51
CA LEU A 95 -6.40 -21.73 -18.64
C LEU A 95 -7.84 -22.20 -18.68
N SER A 96 -8.30 -22.85 -19.76
CA SER A 96 -9.62 -23.51 -19.74
C SER A 96 -9.66 -24.77 -18.87
N LEU A 97 -8.50 -25.37 -18.57
CA LEU A 97 -8.37 -26.52 -17.67
C LEU A 97 -8.13 -26.11 -16.21
N ASP A 98 -7.29 -25.11 -15.98
CA ASP A 98 -7.02 -24.52 -14.66
C ASP A 98 -6.86 -23.00 -14.83
N ASP A 99 -7.98 -22.30 -14.66
CA ASP A 99 -8.09 -20.85 -14.86
C ASP A 99 -7.34 -20.03 -13.80
N ARG A 100 -6.87 -20.70 -12.74
CA ARG A 100 -6.05 -20.16 -11.65
C ARG A 100 -4.57 -20.55 -11.76
N ASN A 101 -4.15 -21.18 -12.86
CA ASN A 101 -2.75 -21.54 -13.08
C ASN A 101 -1.89 -20.29 -13.34
N PHE A 102 -1.30 -19.73 -12.26
CA PHE A 102 -0.50 -18.52 -12.35
C PHE A 102 0.72 -18.67 -13.27
N HIS A 103 1.31 -19.87 -13.42
CA HIS A 103 2.42 -20.07 -14.35
C HIS A 103 2.02 -19.85 -15.80
N CYS A 104 0.81 -20.30 -16.16
CA CYS A 104 0.25 -20.07 -17.48
C CYS A 104 -0.08 -18.59 -17.70
N TRP A 105 -0.62 -17.91 -16.68
CA TRP A 105 -0.84 -16.47 -16.72
C TRP A 105 0.47 -15.70 -16.91
N ASP A 106 1.54 -16.05 -16.19
CA ASP A 106 2.86 -15.44 -16.30
C ASP A 106 3.45 -15.65 -17.70
N TYR A 107 3.36 -16.88 -18.21
CA TYR A 107 3.79 -17.20 -19.57
C TYR A 107 2.99 -16.44 -20.62
N ARG A 108 1.66 -16.33 -20.48
CA ARG A 108 0.81 -15.54 -21.38
C ARG A 108 1.26 -14.08 -21.40
N ARG A 109 1.51 -13.45 -20.24
CA ARG A 109 2.00 -12.07 -20.17
C ARG A 109 3.33 -11.89 -20.91
N MET A 110 4.23 -12.86 -20.81
CA MET A 110 5.47 -12.87 -21.59
C MET A 110 5.17 -12.96 -23.11
N VAL A 111 4.31 -13.89 -23.54
CA VAL A 111 3.94 -14.06 -24.95
C VAL A 111 3.29 -12.79 -25.52
N VAL A 112 2.33 -12.20 -24.81
CA VAL A 112 1.66 -10.93 -25.18
C VAL A 112 2.71 -9.82 -25.38
N LYS A 113 3.63 -9.66 -24.42
CA LYS A 113 4.71 -8.67 -24.51
C LYS A 113 5.62 -8.88 -25.73
N MET A 114 5.98 -10.13 -26.01
CA MET A 114 6.88 -10.47 -27.13
C MET A 114 6.21 -10.41 -28.50
N SER A 115 4.91 -10.68 -28.56
CA SER A 115 4.12 -10.68 -29.80
C SER A 115 3.56 -9.31 -30.16
N GLY A 116 3.52 -8.37 -29.22
CA GLY A 116 2.95 -7.04 -29.43
C GLY A 116 1.43 -7.05 -29.53
N VAL A 117 0.76 -8.02 -28.90
CA VAL A 117 -0.71 -8.05 -28.83
C VAL A 117 -1.21 -6.78 -28.15
N PRO A 118 -2.15 -6.05 -28.77
CA PRO A 118 -2.75 -4.85 -28.18
C PRO A 118 -3.47 -5.11 -26.84
N VAL A 119 -3.45 -4.11 -25.94
CA VAL A 119 -4.02 -4.21 -24.59
C VAL A 119 -5.52 -4.46 -24.61
N ASP A 120 -6.24 -3.87 -25.56
CA ASP A 120 -7.68 -4.06 -25.78
C ASP A 120 -8.04 -5.52 -26.07
N GLN A 121 -7.22 -6.24 -26.85
CA GLN A 121 -7.46 -7.67 -27.11
C GLN A 121 -7.26 -8.54 -25.87
N GLU A 122 -6.34 -8.17 -24.97
CA GLU A 122 -6.16 -8.88 -23.70
C GLU A 122 -7.27 -8.54 -22.69
N LEU A 123 -7.83 -7.34 -22.74
CA LEU A 123 -9.04 -7.03 -21.99
C LEU A 123 -10.23 -7.87 -22.49
N GLU A 124 -10.44 -7.99 -23.79
CA GLU A 124 -11.46 -8.89 -24.36
C GLU A 124 -11.23 -10.36 -23.95
N PHE A 125 -9.97 -10.80 -23.85
CA PHE A 125 -9.65 -12.12 -23.31
C PHE A 125 -10.11 -12.28 -21.87
N THR A 126 -9.85 -11.29 -21.01
CA THR A 126 -10.33 -11.33 -19.62
C THR A 126 -11.85 -11.22 -19.51
N ASP A 127 -12.52 -10.46 -20.40
CA ASP A 127 -13.99 -10.39 -20.46
C ASP A 127 -14.60 -11.76 -20.72
N ARG A 128 -14.04 -12.51 -21.68
CA ARG A 128 -14.49 -13.89 -21.97
C ARG A 128 -14.32 -14.80 -20.76
N LEU A 129 -13.21 -14.70 -20.04
CA LEU A 129 -12.95 -15.53 -18.88
C LEU A 129 -13.88 -15.18 -17.70
N ILE A 130 -14.07 -13.90 -17.41
CA ILE A 130 -14.99 -13.43 -16.35
C ILE A 130 -16.43 -13.81 -16.71
N GLY A 131 -16.84 -13.64 -17.97
CA GLY A 131 -18.17 -14.04 -18.45
C GLY A 131 -18.42 -15.55 -18.34
N SER A 132 -17.37 -16.37 -18.40
CA SER A 132 -17.47 -17.82 -18.17
C SER A 132 -17.41 -18.22 -16.69
N ASN A 133 -16.62 -17.50 -15.90
CA ASN A 133 -16.39 -17.74 -14.48
C ASN A 133 -16.00 -16.43 -13.78
N PHE A 134 -16.97 -15.74 -13.18
CA PHE A 134 -16.74 -14.48 -12.47
C PHE A 134 -15.87 -14.66 -11.22
N SER A 135 -15.74 -15.88 -10.68
CA SER A 135 -14.85 -16.19 -9.55
C SER A 135 -13.37 -16.26 -9.93
N ASN A 136 -13.02 -16.02 -11.20
CA ASN A 136 -11.63 -16.05 -11.66
C ASN A 136 -10.84 -14.82 -11.19
N TYR A 137 -10.27 -14.91 -9.98
CA TYR A 137 -9.39 -13.87 -9.43
C TYR A 137 -8.23 -13.50 -10.36
N SER A 138 -7.65 -14.45 -11.08
CA SER A 138 -6.52 -14.20 -11.96
C SER A 138 -6.89 -13.29 -13.14
N SER A 139 -8.09 -13.43 -13.70
CA SER A 139 -8.61 -12.52 -14.73
C SER A 139 -8.82 -11.11 -14.20
N TRP A 140 -9.47 -10.95 -13.04
CA TRP A 140 -9.65 -9.64 -12.40
C TRP A 140 -8.32 -8.97 -12.07
N HIS A 141 -7.38 -9.73 -11.51
CA HIS A 141 -6.04 -9.23 -11.24
C HIS A 141 -5.35 -8.82 -12.55
N TYR A 142 -5.43 -9.62 -13.61
CA TYR A 142 -4.80 -9.26 -14.87
C TYR A 142 -5.41 -7.98 -15.46
N ARG A 143 -6.74 -7.82 -15.43
CA ARG A 143 -7.41 -6.56 -15.79
C ARG A 143 -6.84 -5.37 -15.02
N SER A 144 -6.66 -5.50 -13.70
CA SER A 144 -6.10 -4.41 -12.87
C SER A 144 -4.70 -3.97 -13.31
N THR A 145 -3.94 -4.84 -13.98
CA THR A 145 -2.62 -4.51 -14.55
C THR A 145 -2.67 -3.99 -15.99
N LEU A 146 -3.73 -4.31 -16.73
CA LEU A 146 -3.92 -3.88 -18.13
C LEU A 146 -4.52 -2.48 -18.23
N LEU A 147 -5.47 -2.14 -17.36
CA LEU A 147 -6.16 -0.85 -17.41
C LEU A 147 -5.22 0.36 -17.31
N PRO A 148 -4.21 0.39 -16.42
CA PRO A 148 -3.25 1.49 -16.39
C PRO A 148 -2.41 1.62 -17.67
N LEU A 149 -2.26 0.56 -18.46
CA LEU A 149 -1.54 0.59 -19.75
C LEU A 149 -2.41 1.17 -20.87
N LEU A 150 -3.74 0.97 -20.81
CA LEU A 150 -4.68 1.54 -21.77
C LEU A 150 -4.96 3.02 -21.51
N HIS A 151 -5.00 3.40 -20.23
CA HIS A 151 -5.22 4.76 -19.77
C HIS A 151 -4.06 5.22 -18.87
N PRO A 152 -2.83 5.37 -19.41
CA PRO A 152 -1.69 5.87 -18.65
C PRO A 152 -2.01 7.28 -18.19
N GLU A 153 -1.93 7.51 -16.87
CA GLU A 153 -2.20 8.76 -16.13
C GLU A 153 -2.90 9.82 -16.99
N SER A 154 -4.23 9.68 -17.11
CA SER A 154 -5.00 10.65 -17.88
C SER A 154 -4.86 12.03 -17.23
N PRO A 155 -4.65 13.10 -18.02
CA PRO A 155 -4.69 14.45 -17.47
C PRO A 155 -6.01 14.65 -16.74
N GLU A 156 -5.98 15.35 -15.62
CA GLU A 156 -7.20 15.79 -14.97
C GLU A 156 -7.75 17.04 -15.70
N PRO A 157 -9.03 17.04 -16.10
CA PRO A 157 -10.03 15.99 -15.95
C PRO A 157 -9.94 14.87 -17.01
N PRO A 158 -10.31 13.62 -16.67
CA PRO A 158 -10.26 12.50 -17.60
C PRO A 158 -11.18 12.74 -18.81
N SER A 159 -10.77 12.21 -19.97
CA SER A 159 -11.60 12.32 -21.19
C SER A 159 -12.97 11.65 -20.99
N PRO A 160 -14.05 12.11 -21.66
CA PRO A 160 -15.37 11.49 -21.56
C PRO A 160 -15.38 9.99 -21.88
N SER A 161 -14.56 9.55 -22.83
CA SER A 161 -14.38 8.13 -23.17
C SER A 161 -13.72 7.33 -22.05
N THR A 162 -12.71 7.91 -21.39
CA THR A 162 -12.05 7.29 -20.23
C THR A 162 -13.03 7.18 -19.06
N LEU A 163 -13.83 8.22 -18.82
CA LEU A 163 -14.86 8.20 -17.78
C LEU A 163 -15.91 7.11 -18.05
N PHE A 164 -16.45 7.04 -19.28
CA PHE A 164 -17.40 6.00 -19.66
C PHE A 164 -16.84 4.59 -19.46
N PHE A 165 -15.58 4.38 -19.82
CA PHE A 165 -14.90 3.11 -19.60
C PHE A 165 -14.83 2.74 -18.11
N PHE A 166 -14.42 3.68 -17.24
CA PHE A 166 -14.42 3.44 -15.80
C PHE A 166 -15.81 3.11 -15.25
N LEU A 167 -16.88 3.76 -15.76
CA LEU A 167 -18.25 3.43 -15.37
C LEU A 167 -18.63 2.00 -15.76
N SER A 168 -18.24 1.56 -16.96
CA SER A 168 -18.49 0.18 -17.40
C SER A 168 -17.77 -0.86 -16.54
N GLU A 169 -16.61 -0.51 -15.97
CA GLU A 169 -15.91 -1.39 -15.02
C GLU A 169 -16.68 -1.55 -13.70
N TYR A 170 -17.29 -0.48 -13.18
CA TYR A 170 -18.17 -0.56 -11.99
C TYR A 170 -19.39 -1.44 -12.26
N GLU A 171 -20.04 -1.29 -13.41
CA GLU A 171 -21.18 -2.12 -13.80
C GLU A 171 -20.79 -3.60 -13.95
N LEU A 172 -19.64 -3.88 -14.59
CA LEU A 172 -19.13 -5.23 -14.76
C LEU A 172 -18.91 -5.95 -13.43
N VAL A 173 -18.22 -5.29 -12.49
CA VAL A 173 -17.93 -5.88 -11.17
C VAL A 173 -19.21 -5.97 -10.32
N GLN A 174 -20.12 -5.00 -10.44
CA GLN A 174 -21.42 -5.03 -9.79
C GLN A 174 -22.22 -6.27 -10.18
N ASN A 175 -22.37 -6.52 -11.48
CA ASN A 175 -23.04 -7.71 -11.98
C ASN A 175 -22.43 -9.00 -11.44
N ALA A 176 -21.10 -9.06 -11.27
CA ALA A 176 -20.42 -10.22 -10.72
C ALA A 176 -20.78 -10.48 -9.24
N PHE A 177 -20.61 -9.49 -8.35
CA PHE A 177 -20.88 -9.72 -6.93
C PHE A 177 -22.38 -9.71 -6.57
N PHE A 178 -23.27 -9.20 -7.42
CA PHE A 178 -24.72 -9.42 -7.25
C PHE A 178 -25.16 -10.82 -7.68
N THR A 179 -24.44 -11.43 -8.63
CA THR A 179 -24.72 -12.81 -9.07
C THR A 179 -24.26 -13.82 -8.03
N ASP A 180 -23.09 -13.62 -7.43
CA ASP A 180 -22.60 -14.41 -6.30
C ASP A 180 -21.94 -13.49 -5.25
N PRO A 181 -22.71 -13.05 -4.24
CA PRO A 181 -22.21 -12.18 -3.18
C PRO A 181 -21.10 -12.79 -2.33
N ASN A 182 -20.92 -14.12 -2.35
CA ASN A 182 -19.89 -14.80 -1.57
C ASN A 182 -18.55 -14.88 -2.31
N ASP A 183 -18.53 -14.67 -3.62
CA ASP A 183 -17.29 -14.63 -4.39
C ASP A 183 -16.47 -13.40 -4.05
N GLN A 184 -15.27 -13.62 -3.50
CA GLN A 184 -14.42 -12.53 -3.05
C GLN A 184 -13.73 -11.76 -4.20
N SER A 185 -13.59 -12.37 -5.38
CA SER A 185 -12.72 -11.85 -6.45
C SER A 185 -13.23 -10.52 -6.98
N ALA A 186 -14.54 -10.45 -7.25
CA ALA A 186 -15.19 -9.22 -7.66
C ALA A 186 -15.05 -8.12 -6.58
N TRP A 187 -15.23 -8.44 -5.30
CA TRP A 187 -15.07 -7.47 -4.21
C TRP A 187 -13.64 -6.92 -4.07
N PHE A 188 -12.62 -7.76 -4.28
CA PHE A 188 -11.23 -7.30 -4.27
C PHE A 188 -10.94 -6.39 -5.46
N TYR A 189 -11.45 -6.71 -6.65
CA TYR A 189 -11.35 -5.86 -7.82
C TYR A 189 -12.08 -4.52 -7.63
N TYR A 190 -13.29 -4.56 -7.06
CA TYR A 190 -14.06 -3.38 -6.69
C TYR A 190 -13.28 -2.46 -5.75
N ARG A 191 -12.67 -3.04 -4.71
CA ARG A 191 -11.82 -2.31 -3.78
C ARG A 191 -10.62 -1.67 -4.48
N TRP A 192 -10.06 -2.33 -5.49
CA TRP A 192 -8.99 -1.76 -6.31
C TRP A 192 -9.50 -0.61 -7.19
N LEU A 193 -10.68 -0.73 -7.80
CA LEU A 193 -11.33 0.35 -8.57
C LEU A 193 -11.67 1.59 -7.73
N LEU A 194 -12.08 1.38 -6.47
CA LEU A 194 -12.25 2.45 -5.48
C LEU A 194 -10.91 3.00 -4.95
N GLY A 195 -9.85 2.20 -5.08
CA GLY A 195 -8.51 2.50 -4.61
C GLY A 195 -7.88 3.67 -5.35
N ARG A 196 -6.72 4.10 -4.86
CA ARG A 196 -5.95 5.19 -5.47
C ARG A 196 -4.69 4.66 -6.09
N ALA A 197 -4.22 5.36 -7.12
CA ALA A 197 -2.87 5.18 -7.61
C ALA A 197 -1.87 5.39 -6.46
N GLU A 198 -0.77 4.66 -6.51
CA GLU A 198 0.36 4.93 -5.63
C GLU A 198 0.88 6.34 -5.91
N ARG A 199 1.04 7.14 -4.85
CA ARG A 199 1.63 8.47 -4.97
C ARG A 199 3.12 8.38 -5.20
N GLU A 200 3.62 9.28 -6.02
CA GLU A 200 5.04 9.53 -6.14
C GLU A 200 5.63 10.05 -4.81
N GLU A 201 6.94 9.84 -4.67
CA GLU A 201 7.71 10.35 -3.55
C GLU A 201 7.86 11.87 -3.66
N MET A 202 7.31 12.60 -2.69
CA MET A 202 7.28 14.06 -2.69
C MET A 202 7.58 14.64 -1.32
N ILE A 203 8.05 15.88 -1.28
CA ILE A 203 8.16 16.66 -0.05
C ILE A 203 6.74 17.07 0.39
N SER A 204 6.30 16.55 1.54
CA SER A 204 4.98 16.81 2.11
C SER A 204 4.97 18.06 2.99
N CYS A 205 6.06 18.32 3.72
CA CYS A 205 6.17 19.49 4.60
C CYS A 205 7.63 19.94 4.73
N VAL A 206 7.85 21.25 4.74
CA VAL A 206 9.08 21.90 5.19
C VAL A 206 8.73 22.80 6.36
N TYR A 207 9.47 22.68 7.45
CA TYR A 207 9.31 23.48 8.65
C TYR A 207 10.65 24.06 9.08
N VAL A 208 10.65 25.33 9.45
CA VAL A 208 11.83 26.05 9.92
C VAL A 208 11.54 26.63 11.29
N SER A 209 12.42 26.32 12.25
CA SER A 209 12.41 26.88 13.60
C SER A 209 13.66 27.71 13.82
N ARG A 210 13.48 29.00 14.11
CA ARG A 210 14.55 29.93 14.49
C ARG A 210 15.09 29.59 15.87
N ASP A 211 14.19 29.29 16.81
CA ASP A 211 14.54 29.05 18.22
C ASP A 211 15.38 27.78 18.40
N GLU A 212 15.16 26.79 17.53
CA GLU A 212 15.92 25.53 17.54
C GLU A 212 17.07 25.51 16.54
N GLU A 213 17.22 26.55 15.72
CA GLU A 213 18.16 26.60 14.58
C GLU A 213 18.06 25.35 13.68
N ARG A 214 16.82 24.93 13.36
CA ARG A 214 16.54 23.66 12.67
C ARG A 214 15.59 23.82 11.49
N VAL A 215 15.84 22.99 10.48
CA VAL A 215 14.93 22.71 9.37
C VAL A 215 14.49 21.26 9.49
N ALA A 216 13.18 21.02 9.46
CA ALA A 216 12.60 19.69 9.35
C ALA A 216 11.91 19.54 7.99
N VAL A 217 12.16 18.41 7.33
CA VAL A 217 11.56 18.06 6.04
C VAL A 217 10.86 16.71 6.19
N ALA A 218 9.59 16.65 5.83
CA ALA A 218 8.82 15.41 5.75
C ALA A 218 8.56 15.05 4.29
N PHE A 219 8.56 13.75 4.02
CA PHE A 219 8.27 13.17 2.72
C PHE A 219 7.01 12.32 2.80
N SER A 220 6.33 12.14 1.67
CA SER A 220 5.14 11.27 1.55
C SER A 220 5.44 9.79 1.78
N ARG A 221 6.72 9.39 1.69
CA ARG A 221 7.23 8.03 1.92
C ARG A 221 8.59 8.10 2.63
N PRO A 222 9.01 7.05 3.36
CA PRO A 222 10.36 6.99 3.91
C PRO A 222 11.42 7.08 2.80
N VAL A 223 12.39 8.01 2.94
CA VAL A 223 13.50 8.20 2.01
C VAL A 223 14.84 8.01 2.73
N ASN A 224 15.88 7.49 2.05
CA ASN A 224 17.21 7.45 2.65
C ASN A 224 17.91 8.80 2.47
N ILE A 225 18.64 9.23 3.49
CA ILE A 225 19.43 10.47 3.46
C ILE A 225 20.47 10.44 2.33
N CYS A 226 21.00 9.26 1.99
CA CYS A 226 21.95 9.08 0.89
C CYS A 226 21.34 9.33 -0.51
N ASP A 227 20.01 9.34 -0.62
CA ASP A 227 19.29 9.57 -1.87
C ASP A 227 19.02 11.08 -2.10
N LEU A 228 19.37 11.94 -1.13
CA LEU A 228 19.21 13.39 -1.24
C LEU A 228 20.19 13.97 -2.27
N PRO A 229 19.71 14.64 -3.35
CA PRO A 229 20.58 15.27 -4.33
C PRO A 229 21.55 16.29 -3.70
N PRO A 230 22.77 16.45 -4.23
CA PRO A 230 23.65 17.54 -3.82
C PRO A 230 22.94 18.90 -4.00
N GLY A 231 22.99 19.77 -2.98
CA GLY A 231 22.25 21.05 -3.02
C GLY A 231 20.74 20.94 -2.79
N THR A 232 20.28 19.84 -2.15
CA THR A 232 18.87 19.66 -1.73
C THR A 232 18.32 20.86 -0.97
N ILE A 233 19.15 21.52 -0.16
CA ILE A 233 18.75 22.74 0.54
C ILE A 233 19.56 23.88 -0.06
N ASN A 234 18.90 24.79 -0.76
CA ASN A 234 19.51 26.01 -1.24
C ASN A 234 18.87 27.21 -0.52
N ASP A 235 19.69 27.97 0.19
CA ASP A 235 19.35 29.32 0.67
C ASP A 235 19.63 30.30 -0.48
N VAL A 236 18.68 30.40 -1.41
CA VAL A 236 18.84 31.28 -2.57
C VAL A 236 18.25 32.66 -2.25
N THR A 237 19.16 33.63 -2.14
CA THR A 237 18.92 35.08 -2.15
C THR A 237 18.17 35.66 -0.94
N ASN A 238 18.95 36.30 -0.04
CA ASN A 238 18.54 37.22 1.04
C ASN A 238 17.90 36.59 2.31
N GLU A 239 18.72 35.93 3.14
CA GLU A 239 18.61 35.77 4.61
C GLU A 239 17.28 35.21 5.21
N HIS A 240 16.27 34.87 4.40
CA HIS A 240 14.91 34.57 4.88
C HIS A 240 14.16 33.48 4.10
N ASN A 241 14.64 33.01 2.94
CA ASN A 241 13.92 32.02 2.11
C ASN A 241 14.71 30.71 2.03
N LEU A 242 14.08 29.62 2.43
CA LEU A 242 14.63 28.28 2.33
C LEU A 242 13.92 27.52 1.22
N THR A 243 14.67 27.06 0.22
CA THR A 243 14.14 26.17 -0.82
C THR A 243 14.70 24.76 -0.62
N VAL A 244 13.80 23.77 -0.56
CA VAL A 244 14.15 22.34 -0.53
C VAL A 244 13.81 21.72 -1.89
N HIS A 245 14.79 21.10 -2.53
CA HIS A 245 14.67 20.45 -3.85
C HIS A 245 14.67 18.93 -3.72
N TRP A 246 13.72 18.24 -4.36
CA TRP A 246 13.69 16.78 -4.45
C TRP A 246 13.52 16.31 -5.90
N THR A 247 14.55 15.59 -6.39
CA THR A 247 14.69 15.00 -7.74
C THR A 247 14.55 15.97 -8.92
N GLU A 248 14.95 15.55 -10.13
CA GLU A 248 14.82 16.35 -11.37
C GLU A 248 13.36 16.47 -11.87
N LYS A 249 12.47 15.59 -11.40
CA LYS A 249 11.08 15.46 -11.90
C LYS A 249 10.02 16.30 -11.17
N HIS A 250 10.45 17.32 -10.43
CA HIS A 250 9.61 18.40 -9.87
C HIS A 250 8.89 18.09 -8.55
N THR A 251 9.60 18.24 -7.42
CA THR A 251 9.01 18.90 -6.24
C THR A 251 10.07 19.80 -5.60
N HIS A 252 9.86 21.12 -5.62
CA HIS A 252 10.58 22.04 -4.73
C HIS A 252 9.57 22.65 -3.78
N ARG A 253 9.99 22.92 -2.54
CA ARG A 253 9.19 23.59 -1.52
C ARG A 253 9.93 24.79 -1.02
N ASP A 254 9.27 25.94 -1.06
CA ASP A 254 9.78 27.21 -0.56
C ASP A 254 9.15 27.51 0.78
N CYS A 255 9.99 27.83 1.76
CA CYS A 255 9.57 28.26 3.08
C CYS A 255 10.25 29.59 3.43
N ALA A 256 9.46 30.65 3.62
CA ALA A 256 9.96 31.99 3.94
C ALA A 256 9.82 32.29 5.44
N LEU A 257 10.93 32.46 6.15
CA LEU A 257 10.97 32.85 7.56
C LEU A 257 11.17 34.37 7.69
N TYR A 258 10.08 35.11 7.80
CA TYR A 258 10.10 36.57 7.93
C TYR A 258 10.71 37.05 9.25
N THR A 259 11.33 38.24 9.22
CA THR A 259 11.90 38.91 10.39
C THR A 259 10.83 39.09 11.49
N GLY A 260 11.17 38.73 12.73
CA GLY A 260 10.25 38.80 13.87
C GLY A 260 9.34 37.58 14.06
N ARG A 261 9.37 36.60 13.17
CA ARG A 261 8.75 35.28 13.38
C ARG A 261 9.77 34.26 13.90
N SER A 262 9.34 33.43 14.85
CA SER A 262 10.13 32.32 15.40
C SER A 262 10.10 31.07 14.53
N GLU A 263 9.08 30.89 13.69
CA GLU A 263 8.93 29.73 12.84
C GLU A 263 8.18 30.05 11.53
N SER A 264 8.34 29.18 10.53
CA SER A 264 7.63 29.20 9.26
C SER A 264 7.53 27.78 8.68
N TRP A 265 6.57 27.56 7.78
CA TRP A 265 6.40 26.27 7.12
C TRP A 265 5.77 26.40 5.74
N CYS A 266 5.98 25.36 4.93
CA CYS A 266 5.25 25.07 3.70
C CYS A 266 4.75 23.63 3.79
N ARG A 267 3.44 23.45 3.73
CA ARG A 267 2.77 22.15 3.82
C ARG A 267 1.59 22.19 2.87
N ASP A 268 1.42 21.17 2.04
CA ASP A 268 0.14 21.00 1.37
C ASP A 268 -0.83 20.31 2.35
N SER A 269 -2.07 20.77 2.41
CA SER A 269 -3.07 20.12 3.26
C SER A 269 -3.41 18.73 2.73
N ALA A 270 -3.92 17.85 3.60
CA ALA A 270 -4.44 16.56 3.19
C ALA A 270 -5.60 16.71 2.20
N THR A 271 -6.29 17.85 2.22
CA THR A 271 -7.35 18.20 1.26
C THR A 271 -6.76 18.58 -0.10
N ASP A 272 -5.81 19.52 -0.15
CA ASP A 272 -5.19 19.99 -1.40
C ASP A 272 -4.47 18.85 -2.14
N GLN A 273 -3.87 17.93 -1.38
CA GLN A 273 -3.21 16.77 -1.95
C GLN A 273 -4.16 15.62 -2.22
N GLU A 274 -5.45 15.69 -1.91
CA GLU A 274 -6.39 14.56 -1.99
C GLU A 274 -5.97 13.32 -1.16
N LEU A 275 -5.22 13.53 -0.07
CA LEU A 275 -4.49 12.49 0.66
C LEU A 275 -5.39 11.40 1.23
N PHE A 276 -6.55 11.77 1.75
CA PHE A 276 -7.52 10.84 2.33
C PHE A 276 -8.77 10.63 1.52
N ARG A 277 -8.98 11.43 0.47
CA ARG A 277 -10.05 11.28 -0.53
C ARG A 277 -9.66 12.01 -1.81
N SER A 278 -9.95 11.39 -2.97
CA SER A 278 -9.89 12.08 -4.25
C SER A 278 -11.14 12.92 -4.49
N GLU A 279 -10.97 14.10 -5.08
CA GLU A 279 -12.11 14.87 -5.55
C GLU A 279 -12.89 14.05 -6.57
N LEU A 280 -14.21 14.02 -6.39
CA LEU A 280 -15.08 13.25 -7.25
C LEU A 280 -15.78 14.22 -8.20
N SER A 281 -15.74 13.90 -9.49
CA SER A 281 -16.64 14.55 -10.46
C SER A 281 -18.10 14.29 -10.08
N VAL A 282 -19.02 15.08 -10.65
CA VAL A 282 -20.47 14.90 -10.42
C VAL A 282 -20.91 13.51 -10.88
N GLU A 283 -20.40 13.04 -12.01
CA GLU A 283 -20.71 11.74 -12.59
C GLU A 283 -20.20 10.60 -11.69
N LYS A 284 -18.93 10.68 -11.24
CA LYS A 284 -18.35 9.67 -10.35
C LYS A 284 -19.07 9.64 -9.00
N THR A 285 -19.44 10.81 -8.47
CA THR A 285 -20.24 10.92 -7.24
C THR A 285 -21.60 10.23 -7.39
N SER A 286 -22.31 10.51 -8.48
CA SER A 286 -23.61 9.89 -8.77
C SER A 286 -23.51 8.36 -8.84
N VAL A 287 -22.48 7.85 -9.51
CA VAL A 287 -22.24 6.42 -9.65
C VAL A 287 -21.94 5.79 -8.30
N LEU A 288 -21.01 6.33 -7.52
CA LEU A 288 -20.70 5.78 -6.20
C LEU A 288 -21.89 5.86 -5.23
N GLN A 289 -22.77 6.85 -5.36
CA GLN A 289 -24.04 6.92 -4.61
C GLN A 289 -25.02 5.80 -5.03
N SER A 290 -25.17 5.56 -6.34
CA SER A 290 -25.96 4.46 -6.87
C SER A 290 -25.43 3.10 -6.41
N GLU A 291 -24.11 2.94 -6.41
CA GLU A 291 -23.43 1.77 -5.90
C GLU A 291 -23.70 1.56 -4.42
N LEU A 292 -23.58 2.61 -3.59
CA LEU A 292 -23.87 2.55 -2.16
C LEU A 292 -25.32 2.11 -1.91
N GLN A 293 -26.28 2.66 -2.66
CA GLN A 293 -27.68 2.25 -2.57
C GLN A 293 -27.87 0.77 -2.93
N SER A 294 -27.24 0.33 -4.03
CA SER A 294 -27.32 -1.05 -4.49
C SER A 294 -26.73 -2.02 -3.46
N VAL A 295 -25.53 -1.74 -2.96
CA VAL A 295 -24.87 -2.61 -1.96
C VAL A 295 -25.65 -2.59 -0.63
N ASN A 296 -26.29 -1.48 -0.24
CA ASN A 296 -27.21 -1.47 0.91
C ASN A 296 -28.42 -2.39 0.71
N GLN A 297 -29.02 -2.42 -0.49
CA GLN A 297 -30.10 -3.39 -0.79
C GLN A 297 -29.61 -4.84 -0.69
N LEU A 298 -28.38 -5.10 -1.15
CA LEU A 298 -27.77 -6.43 -1.00
C LEU A 298 -27.52 -6.78 0.47
N GLN A 299 -27.12 -5.81 1.30
CA GLN A 299 -26.97 -5.99 2.75
C GLN A 299 -28.30 -6.34 3.43
N GLU A 300 -29.42 -5.76 2.98
CA GLU A 300 -30.75 -6.13 3.50
C GLU A 300 -31.10 -7.59 3.23
N LEU A 301 -30.69 -8.10 2.06
CA LEU A 301 -30.89 -9.51 1.67
C LEU A 301 -29.89 -10.44 2.38
N GLU A 302 -28.64 -10.02 2.53
CA GLU A 302 -27.55 -10.76 3.15
C GLU A 302 -26.88 -9.95 4.29
N PRO A 303 -27.52 -9.83 5.46
CA PRO A 303 -27.07 -8.95 6.54
C PRO A 303 -25.72 -9.34 7.16
N LEU A 304 -25.29 -10.59 6.94
CA LEU A 304 -24.03 -11.13 7.44
C LEU A 304 -22.96 -11.23 6.35
N ASN A 305 -23.18 -10.64 5.17
CA ASN A 305 -22.17 -10.61 4.13
C ASN A 305 -21.09 -9.59 4.48
N LYS A 306 -19.93 -10.09 4.92
CA LYS A 306 -18.79 -9.26 5.32
C LYS A 306 -18.22 -8.39 4.19
N TRP A 307 -18.32 -8.85 2.94
CA TRP A 307 -17.80 -8.11 1.80
C TRP A 307 -18.70 -6.92 1.50
N CYS A 308 -20.01 -7.14 1.52
CA CYS A 308 -21.03 -6.09 1.43
C CYS A 308 -20.82 -5.00 2.50
N LEU A 309 -20.71 -5.41 3.77
CA LEU A 309 -20.44 -4.51 4.90
C LEU A 309 -19.16 -3.68 4.73
N LEU A 310 -18.07 -4.32 4.30
CA LEU A 310 -16.79 -3.63 4.07
C LEU A 310 -16.89 -2.67 2.88
N THR A 311 -17.56 -3.06 1.80
CA THR A 311 -17.73 -2.22 0.61
C THR A 311 -18.58 -0.99 0.91
N ILE A 312 -19.65 -1.12 1.71
CA ILE A 312 -20.44 0.03 2.19
C ILE A 312 -19.55 1.03 2.94
N ILE A 313 -18.70 0.55 3.85
CA ILE A 313 -17.73 1.37 4.57
C ILE A 313 -16.80 2.11 3.60
N LEU A 314 -16.27 1.42 2.59
CA LEU A 314 -15.36 2.01 1.60
C LEU A 314 -16.05 3.03 0.69
N LEU A 315 -17.30 2.80 0.31
CA LEU A 315 -18.10 3.72 -0.47
C LEU A 315 -18.45 4.98 0.32
N MET A 316 -18.88 4.84 1.58
CA MET A 316 -19.10 5.98 2.48
C MET A 316 -17.81 6.79 2.65
N ARG A 317 -16.66 6.12 2.79
CA ARG A 317 -15.34 6.77 2.86
C ARG A 317 -15.01 7.57 1.60
N ALA A 318 -15.30 7.02 0.42
CA ALA A 318 -15.06 7.68 -0.86
C ALA A 318 -16.01 8.86 -1.10
N LEU A 319 -17.27 8.75 -0.66
CA LEU A 319 -18.34 9.72 -0.92
C LEU A 319 -18.37 10.91 0.03
N ASP A 320 -18.27 10.68 1.34
CA ASP A 320 -18.25 11.72 2.36
C ASP A 320 -17.81 11.13 3.71
N PRO A 321 -16.50 11.09 3.99
CA PRO A 321 -15.99 10.44 5.19
C PRO A 321 -16.39 11.16 6.49
N LEU A 322 -16.69 12.47 6.43
CA LEU A 322 -17.11 13.26 7.58
C LEU A 322 -18.63 13.14 7.78
N GLY A 323 -19.41 13.21 6.70
CA GLY A 323 -20.86 13.06 6.74
C GLY A 323 -21.34 11.67 7.18
N TYR A 324 -20.63 10.60 6.77
CA TYR A 324 -20.95 9.22 7.11
C TYR A 324 -20.18 8.66 8.32
N GLU A 325 -19.56 9.51 9.16
CA GLU A 325 -18.72 9.04 10.26
C GLU A 325 -19.49 8.09 11.19
N LYS A 326 -20.71 8.47 11.59
CA LYS A 326 -21.52 7.68 12.54
C LYS A 326 -21.95 6.33 11.95
N GLU A 327 -22.44 6.34 10.72
CA GLU A 327 -22.85 5.15 9.98
C GLU A 327 -21.68 4.21 9.76
N THR A 328 -20.51 4.76 9.40
CA THR A 328 -19.26 3.99 9.23
C THR A 328 -18.90 3.24 10.50
N LEU A 329 -19.00 3.88 11.67
CA LEU A 329 -18.71 3.22 12.95
C LEU A 329 -19.69 2.09 13.27
N ALA A 330 -20.98 2.27 12.98
CA ALA A 330 -21.98 1.22 13.17
C ALA A 330 -21.72 0.00 12.25
N HIS A 331 -21.31 0.25 11.01
CA HIS A 331 -20.93 -0.82 10.09
C HIS A 331 -19.67 -1.55 10.53
N PHE A 332 -18.66 -0.85 11.06
CA PHE A 332 -17.48 -1.49 11.64
C PHE A 332 -17.82 -2.40 12.82
N GLN A 333 -18.73 -1.97 13.70
CA GLN A 333 -19.19 -2.80 14.83
C GLN A 333 -19.85 -4.09 14.33
N THR A 334 -20.73 -3.97 13.35
CA THR A 334 -21.40 -5.12 12.73
C THR A 334 -20.39 -6.05 12.04
N LEU A 335 -19.48 -5.49 11.25
CA LEU A 335 -18.44 -6.24 10.53
C LEU A 335 -17.50 -7.00 11.47
N LYS A 336 -17.12 -6.40 12.61
CA LYS A 336 -16.31 -7.08 13.64
C LYS A 336 -17.04 -8.27 14.27
N ALA A 337 -18.37 -8.19 14.42
CA ALA A 337 -19.16 -9.30 14.93
C ALA A 337 -19.30 -10.42 13.89
N VAL A 338 -19.48 -10.06 12.61
CA VAL A 338 -19.65 -10.99 11.49
C VAL A 338 -18.36 -11.71 11.12
N ASP A 339 -17.22 -11.02 11.05
CA ASP A 339 -15.91 -11.58 10.72
C ASP A 339 -14.92 -11.38 11.88
N SER A 340 -15.19 -12.10 12.98
CA SER A 340 -14.46 -12.00 14.24
C SER A 340 -12.97 -12.32 14.12
N MET A 341 -12.58 -13.20 13.19
CA MET A 341 -11.18 -13.53 12.92
C MET A 341 -10.37 -12.32 12.44
N ARG A 342 -11.03 -11.30 11.87
CA ARG A 342 -10.41 -10.06 11.37
C ARG A 342 -10.77 -8.83 12.22
N SER A 343 -11.33 -9.03 13.42
CA SER A 343 -11.73 -7.95 14.32
C SER A 343 -10.60 -6.94 14.59
N ALA A 344 -9.37 -7.41 14.80
CA ALA A 344 -8.20 -6.55 14.96
C ALA A 344 -7.92 -5.69 13.72
N TYR A 345 -7.94 -6.29 12.52
CA TYR A 345 -7.79 -5.56 11.25
C TYR A 345 -8.85 -4.46 11.09
N TYR A 346 -10.11 -4.74 11.43
CA TYR A 346 -11.17 -3.73 11.35
C TYR A 346 -11.03 -2.65 12.43
N SER A 347 -10.49 -2.96 13.61
CA SER A 347 -10.16 -1.95 14.62
C SER A 347 -9.06 -1.02 14.14
N ASP A 348 -8.02 -1.55 13.50
CA ASP A 348 -6.94 -0.75 12.93
C ASP A 348 -7.44 0.11 11.75
N LEU A 349 -8.25 -0.46 10.87
CA LEU A 349 -8.85 0.28 9.75
C LEU A 349 -9.80 1.39 10.24
N CYS A 350 -10.59 1.12 11.28
CA CYS A 350 -11.44 2.12 11.92
C CYS A 350 -10.61 3.23 12.56
N SER A 351 -9.52 2.88 13.26
CA SER A 351 -8.57 3.84 13.84
C SER A 351 -7.99 4.75 12.75
N LYS A 352 -7.58 4.14 11.62
CA LYS A 352 -7.10 4.88 10.45
C LYS A 352 -8.13 5.89 9.96
N PHE A 353 -9.39 5.49 9.75
CA PHE A 353 -10.42 6.39 9.25
C PHE A 353 -10.75 7.54 10.21
N MET A 354 -10.75 7.27 11.52
CA MET A 354 -10.96 8.30 12.53
C MET A 354 -9.79 9.30 12.56
N ILE A 355 -8.55 8.83 12.47
CA ILE A 355 -7.37 9.70 12.40
C ILE A 355 -7.44 10.60 11.17
N GLU A 356 -7.71 10.02 9.99
CA GLU A 356 -7.86 10.79 8.76
C GLU A 356 -8.98 11.85 8.89
N ASN A 357 -10.13 11.50 9.48
CA ASN A 357 -11.22 12.46 9.74
C ASN A 357 -10.79 13.58 10.68
N THR A 358 -10.05 13.27 11.74
CA THR A 358 -9.55 14.27 12.68
C THR A 358 -8.53 15.19 12.02
N ILE A 359 -7.65 14.69 11.14
CA ILE A 359 -6.73 15.53 10.37
C ILE A 359 -7.52 16.50 9.47
N LEU A 360 -8.54 16.03 8.75
CA LEU A 360 -9.39 16.90 7.91
C LEU A 360 -10.08 17.98 8.75
N LYS A 361 -10.63 17.63 9.92
CA LYS A 361 -11.27 18.59 10.84
C LYS A 361 -10.27 19.61 11.38
N MET A 362 -9.05 19.17 11.71
CA MET A 362 -7.97 20.02 12.19
C MET A 362 -7.54 21.03 11.13
N GLU A 363 -7.38 20.57 9.88
CA GLU A 363 -7.05 21.43 8.74
C GLU A 363 -8.15 22.45 8.45
N TYR A 364 -9.42 22.01 8.42
CA TYR A 364 -10.56 22.91 8.22
C TYR A 364 -10.68 23.99 9.30
N ALA A 365 -10.32 23.66 10.54
CA ALA A 365 -10.31 24.60 11.65
C ALA A 365 -9.03 25.45 11.74
N GLU A 366 -8.04 25.21 10.86
CA GLU A 366 -6.73 25.88 10.83
C GLU A 366 -6.01 25.85 12.19
N VAL A 367 -6.13 24.75 12.93
CA VAL A 367 -5.54 24.59 14.26
C VAL A 367 -4.38 23.60 14.24
N ARG A 368 -3.41 23.76 15.16
CA ARG A 368 -2.28 22.84 15.35
C ARG A 368 -2.50 21.89 16.53
N VAL A 369 -3.78 21.61 16.83
CA VAL A 369 -4.20 20.75 17.95
C VAL A 369 -4.90 19.52 17.36
N PHE A 370 -4.34 18.35 17.63
CA PHE A 370 -4.90 17.08 17.18
C PHE A 370 -5.46 16.31 18.38
N SER A 371 -6.78 16.31 18.51
CA SER A 371 -7.48 15.65 19.62
C SER A 371 -8.38 14.53 19.11
N ILE A 372 -8.14 13.32 19.60
CA ILE A 372 -8.86 12.09 19.22
C ILE A 372 -9.06 11.18 20.44
N SER A 373 -9.56 11.76 21.52
CA SER A 373 -9.87 11.03 22.75
C SER A 373 -11.18 10.24 22.65
N ASP A 374 -11.25 9.12 23.38
CA ASP A 374 -12.44 8.25 23.48
C ASP A 374 -12.92 7.71 22.13
N LYS A 375 -11.99 7.14 21.35
CA LYS A 375 -12.25 6.62 19.99
C LYS A 375 -11.90 5.15 19.81
N ASN A 376 -11.51 4.45 20.88
CA ASN A 376 -11.09 3.05 20.84
C ASN A 376 -9.96 2.80 19.82
N LEU A 377 -9.04 3.76 19.66
CA LEU A 377 -7.92 3.62 18.74
C LEU A 377 -7.01 2.47 19.19
N THR A 378 -6.69 1.57 18.26
CA THR A 378 -5.75 0.46 18.47
C THR A 378 -4.38 0.72 17.86
N THR A 379 -4.30 1.61 16.86
CA THR A 379 -3.07 2.00 16.18
C THR A 379 -3.08 3.48 15.81
N LEU A 380 -1.89 4.03 15.57
CA LEU A 380 -1.68 5.35 14.97
C LEU A 380 -1.21 5.20 13.52
N CYS A 381 -1.55 6.15 12.66
CA CYS A 381 -1.11 6.24 11.27
C CYS A 381 -1.05 7.71 10.82
N HIS A 382 -0.50 7.97 9.64
CA HIS A 382 -0.41 9.31 9.03
C HIS A 382 0.28 10.35 9.93
N LEU A 383 1.23 9.90 10.76
CA LEU A 383 1.97 10.79 11.68
C LEU A 383 2.86 11.78 10.92
N ASP A 384 3.20 11.47 9.67
CA ASP A 384 3.86 12.37 8.72
C ASP A 384 3.05 13.64 8.44
N GLN A 385 1.73 13.60 8.59
CA GLN A 385 0.84 14.75 8.45
C GLN A 385 0.80 15.64 9.68
N LEU A 386 1.37 15.19 10.80
CA LEU A 386 1.27 15.86 12.10
C LEU A 386 2.55 16.62 12.49
N LEU A 387 3.49 16.83 11.56
CA LEU A 387 4.76 17.51 11.84
C LEU A 387 4.58 18.85 12.55
N LEU A 388 3.57 19.62 12.13
CA LEU A 388 3.28 20.95 12.64
C LEU A 388 2.45 20.95 13.93
N VAL A 389 1.90 19.82 14.37
CA VAL A 389 1.01 19.76 15.54
C VAL A 389 1.78 20.09 16.82
N THR A 390 1.21 20.97 17.66
CA THR A 390 1.79 21.37 18.96
C THR A 390 1.15 20.65 20.13
N HIS A 391 -0.12 20.27 20.03
CA HIS A 391 -0.84 19.60 21.11
C HIS A 391 -1.53 18.35 20.58
N ILE A 392 -1.28 17.21 21.24
CA ILE A 392 -1.93 15.94 20.93
C ILE A 392 -2.67 15.41 22.14
N ASN A 393 -3.93 15.02 21.94
CA ASN A 393 -4.69 14.26 22.91
C ASN A 393 -5.16 12.91 22.32
N LEU A 394 -4.56 11.84 22.81
CA LEU A 394 -4.84 10.42 22.51
C LEU A 394 -5.50 9.70 23.69
N SER A 395 -5.99 10.44 24.69
CA SER A 395 -6.47 9.86 25.95
C SER A 395 -7.70 8.97 25.76
N SER A 396 -7.87 7.97 26.62
CA SER A 396 -9.01 7.04 26.61
C SER A 396 -9.10 6.26 25.29
N ASN A 397 -8.00 5.61 24.90
CA ASN A 397 -7.93 4.73 23.73
C ASN A 397 -7.32 3.37 24.14
N GLN A 398 -6.98 2.53 23.16
CA GLN A 398 -6.45 1.17 23.36
C GLN A 398 -5.01 1.03 22.83
N LEU A 399 -4.26 2.13 22.82
CA LEU A 399 -2.90 2.16 22.28
C LEU A 399 -1.95 1.39 23.21
N GLN A 400 -1.16 0.48 22.65
CA GLN A 400 -0.16 -0.30 23.41
C GLN A 400 1.25 0.29 23.30
N ARG A 401 1.52 1.11 22.29
CA ARG A 401 2.83 1.70 22.05
C ARG A 401 2.71 3.01 21.29
N LEU A 402 3.71 3.87 21.44
CA LEU A 402 3.93 5.00 20.54
C LEU A 402 4.94 4.55 19.47
N PRO A 403 4.54 4.43 18.19
CA PRO A 403 5.39 3.87 17.15
C PRO A 403 6.58 4.79 16.83
N PRO A 404 7.70 4.28 16.29
CA PRO A 404 8.88 5.11 15.96
C PRO A 404 8.57 6.31 15.05
N GLN A 405 7.58 6.21 14.18
CA GLN A 405 7.11 7.30 13.31
C GLN A 405 6.55 8.50 14.10
N PHE A 406 6.26 8.35 15.40
CA PHE A 406 5.86 9.45 16.27
C PHE A 406 6.97 10.50 16.46
N ALA A 407 8.23 10.13 16.16
CA ALA A 407 9.34 11.08 16.12
C ALA A 407 9.18 12.15 15.02
N MET A 408 8.23 12.01 14.07
CA MET A 408 7.97 13.04 13.04
C MET A 408 7.36 14.33 13.60
N LEU A 409 6.86 14.32 14.84
CA LEU A 409 6.12 15.42 15.45
C LEU A 409 7.04 16.49 16.03
N GLN A 410 7.82 17.13 15.15
CA GLN A 410 8.88 18.06 15.52
C GLN A 410 8.40 19.36 16.20
N CYS A 411 7.09 19.67 16.11
CA CYS A 411 6.48 20.80 16.79
C CYS A 411 5.76 20.45 18.10
N LEU A 412 5.71 19.18 18.51
CA LEU A 412 4.88 18.75 19.65
C LEU A 412 5.39 19.32 20.97
N GLU A 413 4.50 19.98 21.70
CA GLU A 413 4.74 20.59 23.02
C GLU A 413 4.02 19.82 24.12
N VAL A 414 2.78 19.37 23.86
CA VAL A 414 1.94 18.68 24.85
C VAL A 414 1.44 17.35 24.29
N LEU A 415 1.73 16.26 25.01
CA LEU A 415 1.24 14.92 24.73
C LEU A 415 0.34 14.42 25.87
N GLU A 416 -0.96 14.34 25.63
CA GLU A 416 -1.91 13.68 26.50
C GLU A 416 -2.21 12.28 25.97
N ALA A 417 -1.80 11.24 26.70
CA ALA A 417 -2.03 9.83 26.33
C ALA A 417 -2.55 9.02 27.53
N ALA A 418 -3.34 9.65 28.40
CA ALA A 418 -3.88 9.02 29.60
C ALA A 418 -4.89 7.90 29.27
N ASN A 419 -5.04 6.92 30.15
CA ASN A 419 -6.01 5.82 30.02
C ASN A 419 -5.85 5.07 28.68
N ASN A 420 -4.66 4.55 28.44
CA ASN A 420 -4.34 3.65 27.32
C ASN A 420 -3.72 2.35 27.88
N ALA A 421 -3.13 1.54 27.00
CA ALA A 421 -2.39 0.33 27.36
C ALA A 421 -0.88 0.48 27.06
N ILE A 422 -0.35 1.71 27.07
CA ILE A 422 1.01 2.00 26.58
C ILE A 422 2.04 1.36 27.51
N GLU A 423 2.89 0.52 26.93
CA GLU A 423 4.05 -0.09 27.60
C GLU A 423 5.39 0.41 27.02
N ASN A 424 5.40 0.91 25.78
CA ASN A 424 6.62 1.34 25.08
C ASN A 424 6.49 2.78 24.54
N LEU A 425 7.50 3.61 24.82
CA LEU A 425 7.60 5.03 24.44
C LEU A 425 8.69 5.34 23.41
N GLU A 426 9.20 4.35 22.66
CA GLU A 426 10.26 4.54 21.65
C GLU A 426 9.94 5.66 20.66
N GLY A 427 8.67 5.85 20.30
CA GLY A 427 8.22 6.91 19.42
C GLY A 427 8.45 8.34 19.92
N VAL A 428 8.69 8.54 21.22
CA VAL A 428 8.91 9.87 21.82
C VAL A 428 10.38 10.30 21.72
N TYR A 429 11.22 9.50 21.07
CA TYR A 429 12.63 9.82 20.89
C TYR A 429 12.83 11.09 20.05
N HIS A 430 13.64 12.03 20.57
CA HIS A 430 14.07 13.26 19.90
C HIS A 430 12.93 14.22 19.50
N LEU A 431 11.95 14.43 20.38
CA LEU A 431 10.98 15.52 20.23
C LEU A 431 11.52 16.82 20.86
N PRO A 432 11.98 17.81 20.05
CA PRO A 432 12.74 18.95 20.56
C PRO A 432 11.91 19.95 21.36
N LYS A 433 10.59 20.02 21.09
CA LYS A 433 9.68 20.99 21.71
C LYS A 433 8.83 20.42 22.85
N LEU A 434 8.92 19.11 23.14
CA LEU A 434 8.03 18.45 24.08
C LEU A 434 8.26 18.96 25.51
N GLU A 435 7.22 19.55 26.11
CA GLU A 435 7.27 20.15 27.45
C GLU A 435 6.44 19.37 28.47
N GLU A 436 5.31 18.80 28.06
CA GLU A 436 4.35 18.14 28.93
C GLU A 436 3.93 16.77 28.38
N VAL A 437 4.03 15.74 29.23
CA VAL A 437 3.64 14.37 28.90
C VAL A 437 2.74 13.81 29.99
N VAL A 438 1.50 13.50 29.63
CA VAL A 438 0.51 12.88 30.51
C VAL A 438 0.29 11.43 30.11
N LEU A 439 0.85 10.51 30.89
CA LEU A 439 0.80 9.06 30.68
C LEU A 439 0.03 8.33 31.78
N LYS A 440 -0.83 9.05 32.52
CA LYS A 440 -1.66 8.50 33.58
C LYS A 440 -2.43 7.24 33.14
N ASN A 441 -2.49 6.22 34.00
CA ASN A 441 -3.20 4.96 33.80
C ASN A 441 -2.80 4.24 32.49
N ASN A 442 -1.51 3.90 32.37
CA ASN A 442 -0.96 3.08 31.28
C ASN A 442 -0.32 1.78 31.84
N LYS A 443 0.53 1.11 31.06
CA LYS A 443 1.19 -0.17 31.40
C LYS A 443 2.71 -0.06 31.49
N ILE A 444 3.23 1.15 31.72
CA ILE A 444 4.67 1.41 31.86
C ILE A 444 5.16 0.73 33.14
N SER A 445 6.04 -0.26 32.98
CA SER A 445 6.37 -1.18 34.06
C SER A 445 7.75 -0.95 34.66
N THR A 446 8.70 -0.44 33.87
CA THR A 446 10.10 -0.31 34.26
C THR A 446 10.66 1.07 33.94
N LEU A 447 11.74 1.46 34.61
CA LEU A 447 12.46 2.71 34.30
C LEU A 447 13.02 2.71 32.87
N SER A 448 13.42 1.55 32.34
CA SER A 448 13.90 1.42 30.96
C SER A 448 12.87 1.85 29.92
N ASP A 449 11.57 1.67 30.20
CA ASP A 449 10.48 2.06 29.31
C ASP A 449 10.38 3.60 29.15
N LEU A 450 10.95 4.35 30.10
CA LEU A 450 10.95 5.82 30.13
C LEU A 450 12.21 6.43 29.52
N GLN A 451 13.23 5.63 29.18
CA GLN A 451 14.49 6.10 28.59
C GLN A 451 14.31 7.01 27.37
N PRO A 452 13.35 6.80 26.45
CA PRO A 452 13.15 7.69 25.30
C PRO A 452 12.89 9.15 25.69
N LEU A 453 12.25 9.41 26.84
CA LEU A 453 11.95 10.75 27.34
C LEU A 453 13.21 11.54 27.71
N ALA A 454 14.32 10.87 28.05
CA ALA A 454 15.58 11.53 28.38
C ALA A 454 16.18 12.27 27.17
N SER A 455 15.70 11.96 25.97
CA SER A 455 16.12 12.62 24.74
C SER A 455 15.30 13.87 24.39
N CYS A 456 14.29 14.23 25.20
CA CYS A 456 13.46 15.42 25.05
C CYS A 456 14.01 16.57 25.91
N PRO A 457 14.73 17.55 25.32
CA PRO A 457 15.49 18.54 26.09
C PRO A 457 14.63 19.55 26.85
N LYS A 458 13.36 19.72 26.45
CA LYS A 458 12.43 20.71 27.04
C LYS A 458 11.39 20.11 27.97
N LEU A 459 11.45 18.81 28.25
CA LEU A 459 10.45 18.13 29.07
C LEU A 459 10.49 18.66 30.51
N LYS A 460 9.38 19.26 30.95
CA LYS A 460 9.23 19.89 32.28
C LYS A 460 8.19 19.19 33.13
N ARG A 461 7.12 18.67 32.53
CA ARG A 461 5.99 18.03 33.23
C ARG A 461 5.79 16.59 32.80
N LEU A 462 5.67 15.69 33.77
CA LEU A 462 5.46 14.28 33.54
C LEU A 462 4.45 13.70 34.54
N ASP A 463 3.33 13.18 34.04
CA ASP A 463 2.33 12.48 34.86
C ASP A 463 2.32 10.97 34.56
N LEU A 464 2.77 10.17 35.52
CA LEU A 464 2.85 8.72 35.46
C LEU A 464 1.83 8.02 36.37
N ARG A 465 0.91 8.76 37.01
CA ARG A 465 -0.04 8.20 37.99
C ARG A 465 -0.74 6.95 37.48
N GLY A 466 -0.78 5.90 38.29
CA GLY A 466 -1.47 4.67 37.94
C GLY A 466 -0.74 3.77 36.93
N ASN A 467 0.56 4.00 36.69
CA ASN A 467 1.42 3.05 35.99
C ASN A 467 2.15 2.11 36.98
N PRO A 468 2.42 0.85 36.63
CA PRO A 468 3.15 -0.06 37.51
C PRO A 468 4.54 0.45 37.95
N VAL A 469 5.24 1.22 37.10
CA VAL A 469 6.56 1.81 37.44
C VAL A 469 6.53 2.66 38.72
N THR A 470 5.40 3.30 39.04
CA THR A 470 5.21 4.15 40.23
C THR A 470 5.30 3.37 41.55
N GLN A 471 5.18 2.03 41.50
CA GLN A 471 5.30 1.15 42.66
C GLN A 471 6.75 0.71 42.92
N THR A 472 7.69 1.06 42.03
CA THR A 472 9.10 0.72 42.18
C THR A 472 9.72 1.52 43.31
N ALA A 473 10.50 0.86 44.17
CA ALA A 473 11.23 1.54 45.24
C ALA A 473 12.21 2.55 44.65
N ASN A 474 12.34 3.73 45.26
CA ASN A 474 13.25 4.81 44.85
C ASN A 474 12.98 5.41 43.45
N ILE A 475 11.81 5.18 42.85
CA ILE A 475 11.50 5.66 41.50
C ILE A 475 11.66 7.17 41.34
N GLU A 476 11.31 7.98 42.35
CA GLU A 476 11.51 9.44 42.32
C GLU A 476 12.98 9.83 42.11
N SER A 477 13.89 9.16 42.82
CA SER A 477 15.33 9.39 42.73
C SER A 477 15.86 8.93 41.37
N GLU A 478 15.47 7.75 40.91
CA GLU A 478 15.91 7.21 39.62
C GLU A 478 15.39 8.06 38.45
N LEU A 479 14.16 8.60 38.54
CA LEU A 479 13.61 9.51 37.54
C LEU A 479 14.28 10.88 37.57
N ALA A 480 14.66 11.39 38.73
CA ALA A 480 15.43 12.64 38.83
C ALA A 480 16.83 12.51 38.18
N GLU A 481 17.45 11.33 38.27
CA GLU A 481 18.71 11.03 37.57
C GLU A 481 18.51 10.89 36.06
N LEU A 482 17.45 10.19 35.63
CA LEU A 482 17.16 9.96 34.20
C LEU A 482 16.67 11.22 33.48
N LEU A 483 15.81 12.00 34.13
CA LEU A 483 15.07 13.12 33.58
C LEU A 483 15.29 14.40 34.41
N PRO A 484 16.52 14.92 34.49
CA PRO A 484 16.86 16.03 35.39
C PRO A 484 16.18 17.36 35.04
N SER A 485 15.63 17.50 33.83
CA SER A 485 14.89 18.70 33.39
C SER A 485 13.45 18.74 33.88
N VAL A 486 12.89 17.61 34.34
CA VAL A 486 11.50 17.51 34.78
C VAL A 486 11.35 18.17 36.15
N THR A 487 10.50 19.20 36.22
CA THR A 487 10.27 20.00 37.44
C THR A 487 8.92 19.71 38.09
N ASP A 488 7.96 19.18 37.32
CA ASP A 488 6.63 18.81 37.79
C ASP A 488 6.41 17.31 37.49
N LEU A 489 6.61 16.48 38.51
CA LEU A 489 6.49 15.02 38.43
C LEU A 489 5.29 14.55 39.26
N LEU A 490 4.36 13.84 38.64
CA LEU A 490 3.21 13.22 39.29
C LEU A 490 3.32 11.69 39.18
N LEU A 491 3.37 11.00 40.33
CA LEU A 491 3.49 9.54 40.44
C LEU A 491 2.26 8.89 41.06
#